data_AF-A0A941L2J0-F1
#
_entry.id   AF-A0A941L2J0-F1
#
_cell.length_a   1.000
_cell.length_b   1.000
_cell.length_c   1.000
_cell.angle_alpha   90.00
_cell.angle_beta   90.00
_cell.angle_gamma   90.00
#
_symmetry.space_group_name_H-M   'P 1'
#
loop_
_entity.id
_entity.type
_entity.pdbx_description
1 polymer ?
#
loop_
_entity_poly.entity_id
_entity_poly.type
_entity_poly.pdbx_seq_one_letter_code
_entity_poly.pdbx_strand_id
1 'polypeptide(L)' 'MLHILPETAGDIIVVQATEKLTSADYQDIFLPLLEEKVAAHGKVRCLIYLDHNFKGWEAGAIWEDTKLGIRHGSDFI' A
#
# COMPACT_ATOMS: atom_id res chain seq x y z
N MET A 1 1.95 11.51 0.16
CA MET A 1 2.60 10.95 1.35
C MET A 1 1.77 9.77 1.85
N LEU A 2 2.42 8.73 2.34
CA LEU A 2 1.78 7.56 2.94
C LEU A 2 2.24 7.35 4.38
N HIS A 3 1.31 7.00 5.26
CA HIS A 3 1.57 6.76 6.68
C HIS A 3 1.04 5.37 7.07
N ILE A 4 1.84 4.59 7.79
CA ILE A 4 1.40 3.32 8.38
C ILE A 4 0.59 3.64 9.64
N LEU A 5 -0.63 3.13 9.72
CA LEU A 5 -1.54 3.33 10.85
C LEU A 5 -1.39 2.19 11.88
N PRO A 6 -1.60 2.46 13.19
CA PRO A 6 -1.35 1.51 14.28
C PRO A 6 -2.26 0.27 14.25
N GLU A 7 -3.34 0.29 13.48
CA GLU A 7 -4.20 -0.85 13.18
C GLU A 7 -3.52 -1.90 12.26
N THR A 8 -2.32 -1.61 11.74
CA THR A 8 -1.46 -2.57 11.02
C THR A 8 -0.95 -3.66 11.98
N ALA A 9 -1.62 -4.80 12.01
CA ALA A 9 -1.31 -5.92 12.90
C ALA A 9 -1.62 -7.27 12.26
N GLY A 10 -0.72 -8.24 12.46
CA GLY A 10 -0.82 -9.56 11.84
C GLY A 10 -0.86 -9.47 10.31
N ASP A 11 -1.84 -10.13 9.71
CA ASP A 11 -2.09 -10.12 8.26
C ASP A 11 -2.75 -8.82 7.75
N ILE A 12 -3.03 -7.84 8.62
CA ILE A 12 -3.67 -6.57 8.23
C ILE A 12 -2.62 -5.48 8.01
N ILE A 13 -2.66 -4.85 6.84
CA ILE A 13 -1.98 -3.60 6.49
C ILE A 13 -3.02 -2.48 6.50
N VAL A 14 -2.78 -1.43 7.28
CA VAL A 14 -3.63 -0.22 7.33
C VAL A 14 -2.76 1.00 7.10
N VAL A 15 -3.03 1.74 6.03
CA VAL A 15 -2.24 2.91 5.63
C VAL A 15 -3.13 4.11 5.31
N GLN A 16 -2.69 5.32 5.66
CA GLN A 16 -3.32 6.57 5.28
C GLN A 16 -2.53 7.24 4.15
N ALA A 17 -3.20 7.51 3.03
CA ALA A 17 -2.68 8.38 1.98
C ALA A 17 -3.18 9.81 2.21
N THR A 18 -2.23 10.76 2.20
CA THR A 18 -2.51 12.20 2.33
C THR A 18 -1.77 12.99 1.25
N GLU A 19 -2.32 14.17 0.93
CA GLU A 19 -1.88 15.02 -0.17
C GLU A 19 -1.74 14.24 -1.49
N LYS A 20 -0.55 14.23 -2.09
CA LYS A 20 -0.25 13.55 -3.35
C LYS A 20 0.51 12.26 -3.07
N LEU A 21 0.01 11.11 -3.54
CA LEU A 21 0.75 9.84 -3.43
C LEU A 21 1.81 9.76 -4.53
N THR A 22 3.05 9.45 -4.13
CA THR A 22 4.23 9.40 -5.00
C THR A 22 4.68 7.96 -5.27
N SER A 23 5.57 7.76 -6.26
CA SER A 23 6.22 6.45 -6.46
C SER A 23 7.13 6.05 -5.29
N ALA A 24 7.72 7.02 -4.57
CA ALA A 24 8.53 6.77 -3.38
C ALA A 24 7.68 6.25 -2.21
N ASP A 25 6.49 6.82 -1.98
CA ASP A 25 5.52 6.31 -1.00
C ASP A 25 5.21 4.80 -1.22
N TYR A 26 5.08 4.38 -2.49
CA TYR A 26 4.86 2.97 -2.85
C TYR A 26 6.15 2.13 -2.68
N GLN A 27 7.30 2.60 -3.17
CA GLN A 27 8.57 1.84 -3.17
C GLN A 27 9.21 1.70 -1.79
N ASP A 28 9.21 2.75 -0.97
CA ASP A 28 10.06 2.84 0.21
C ASP A 28 9.30 2.57 1.52
N ILE A 29 7.96 2.61 1.49
CA ILE A 29 7.10 2.42 2.66
C ILE A 29 6.18 1.20 2.49
N PHE A 30 5.37 1.17 1.44
CA PHE A 30 4.34 0.14 1.30
C PHE A 30 4.87 -1.20 0.77
N LEU A 31 5.75 -1.21 -0.23
CA LEU A 31 6.27 -2.47 -0.79
C LEU A 31 7.03 -3.32 0.24
N PRO A 32 7.94 -2.76 1.07
CA PRO A 32 8.64 -3.54 2.08
C PRO A 32 7.69 -4.08 3.15
N LEU A 33 6.67 -3.28 3.53
CA LEU A 33 5.62 -3.71 4.46
C LEU A 33 4.77 -4.84 3.88
N LEU A 34 4.40 -4.76 2.59
CA LEU A 34 3.67 -5.82 1.90
C LEU A 34 4.48 -7.11 1.87
N GLU A 35 5.73 -7.05 1.43
CA GLU A 35 6.62 -8.22 1.36
C GLU A 35 6.86 -8.83 2.75
N GLU A 36 7.02 -8.02 3.81
CA GLU A 36 7.12 -8.47 5.20
C GLU A 36 5.86 -9.25 5.65
N LYS A 37 4.66 -8.67 5.48
CA LYS A 37 3.42 -9.30 5.95
C LYS A 37 3.03 -10.52 5.11
N VAL A 38 3.28 -10.50 3.81
CA VAL A 38 3.08 -11.67 2.92
C VAL A 38 4.04 -12.80 3.30
N ALA A 39 5.32 -12.51 3.59
CA ALA A 39 6.26 -13.52 4.06
C ALA A 39 5.90 -14.10 5.45
N ALA A 40 5.30 -13.30 6.34
CA ALA A 40 4.93 -13.72 7.69
C ALA A 40 3.56 -14.44 7.78
N HIS A 41 2.60 -14.09 6.91
CA HIS A 41 1.19 -14.52 7.02
C HIS A 41 0.63 -15.18 5.75
N GLY A 42 1.39 -15.21 4.66
CA GLY A 42 1.02 -15.85 3.39
C GLY A 42 0.07 -15.01 2.53
N LYS A 43 -1.10 -14.66 3.07
CA LYS A 43 -2.03 -13.70 2.47
C LYS A 43 -2.33 -12.56 3.44
N VAL A 44 -2.65 -11.39 2.91
CA VAL A 44 -2.86 -10.15 3.68
C VAL A 44 -4.17 -9.45 3.34
N ARG A 45 -4.70 -8.68 4.30
CA ARG A 45 -5.81 -7.74 4.12
C ARG A 45 -5.25 -6.33 4.10
N CYS A 46 -5.59 -5.53 3.09
CA CYS A 46 -5.08 -4.17 2.95
C CYS A 46 -6.22 -3.14 2.99
N LEU A 47 -6.06 -2.10 3.82
CA LEU A 47 -6.93 -0.92 3.84
C LEU A 47 -6.10 0.33 3.57
N ILE A 48 -6.43 1.03 2.49
CA ILE A 48 -5.87 2.35 2.14
C ILE A 48 -6.92 3.41 2.45
N TYR A 49 -6.72 4.16 3.52
CA TYR A 49 -7.56 5.30 3.88
C TYR A 49 -7.09 6.55 3.12
N LEU A 50 -7.92 7.03 2.20
CA LEU A 50 -7.72 8.31 1.53
C LEU A 50 -8.30 9.42 2.41
N ASP A 51 -7.47 10.32 2.93
CA ASP A 51 -7.93 11.35 3.86
C ASP A 51 -8.52 12.60 3.16
N HIS A 52 -9.04 13.53 3.96
CA HIS A 52 -9.66 14.78 3.49
C HIS A 52 -8.71 15.74 2.76
N ASN A 53 -7.39 15.53 2.84
CA ASN A 53 -6.37 16.30 2.14
C ASN A 53 -5.83 15.56 0.91
N PHE A 54 -6.32 14.36 0.61
CA PHE A 54 -5.90 13.59 -0.56
C PHE A 54 -6.25 14.31 -1.87
N LYS A 55 -5.21 14.61 -2.66
CA LYS A 55 -5.21 15.35 -3.92
C LYS A 55 -4.96 14.44 -5.14
N GLY A 56 -4.88 13.13 -4.93
CA GLY A 56 -4.65 12.13 -5.97
C GLY A 56 -3.20 11.63 -6.04
N TRP A 57 -2.86 11.07 -7.20
CA TRP A 57 -1.59 10.39 -7.46
C TRP A 57 -0.64 11.27 -8.29
N GLU A 58 0.63 10.88 -8.37
CA GLU A 58 1.54 11.42 -9.38
C GLU A 58 1.24 10.90 -10.78
N ALA A 59 1.26 11.79 -11.78
CA ALA A 59 1.14 11.43 -13.19
C ALA A 59 2.38 10.64 -13.62
N GLY A 60 2.29 9.31 -13.59
CA GLY A 60 3.42 8.39 -13.71
C GLY A 60 3.46 7.33 -12.61
N ALA A 61 2.71 7.50 -11.51
CA ALA A 61 2.43 6.47 -10.52
C ALA A 61 1.42 5.43 -11.08
N ILE A 62 1.80 4.74 -12.15
CA ILE A 62 1.08 3.60 -12.73
C ILE A 62 1.27 2.41 -11.79
N TRP A 63 0.56 2.46 -10.67
CA TRP A 63 0.73 1.53 -9.56
C TRP A 63 -0.23 0.34 -9.65
N GLU A 64 -1.52 0.66 -9.86
CA GLU A 64 -2.64 -0.29 -9.83
C GLU A 64 -2.51 -1.34 -10.96
N ASP A 65 -2.51 -0.89 -12.21
CA ASP A 65 -2.67 -1.77 -13.39
C ASP A 65 -1.47 -2.68 -13.72
N THR A 66 -0.25 -2.39 -13.23
CA THR A 66 0.97 -2.98 -13.81
C THR A 66 1.96 -3.59 -12.82
N LYS A 67 1.94 -3.23 -11.53
CA LYS A 67 2.92 -3.77 -10.57
C LYS A 67 2.29 -4.55 -9.41
N LEU A 68 1.19 -4.07 -8.81
CA LEU A 68 0.43 -4.86 -7.83
C LEU A 68 -0.15 -6.12 -8.49
N GLY A 69 -0.97 -5.96 -9.53
CA GLY A 69 -1.66 -7.08 -10.18
C GLY A 69 -0.75 -8.18 -10.74
N ILE A 70 0.47 -7.83 -11.18
CA ILE A 70 1.41 -8.79 -11.77
C ILE A 70 2.24 -9.56 -10.72
N ARG A 71 2.55 -8.96 -9.55
CA ARG A 71 3.40 -9.60 -8.52
C ARG A 71 2.65 -10.08 -7.27
N HIS A 72 1.59 -9.39 -6.88
CA HIS A 72 0.90 -9.57 -5.60
C HIS A 72 -0.62 -9.76 -5.75
N GLY A 73 -1.13 -9.88 -6.97
CA GLY A 73 -2.56 -10.15 -7.21
C GLY A 73 -3.06 -11.46 -6.58
N SER A 74 -2.15 -12.39 -6.26
CA SER A 74 -2.40 -13.61 -5.50
C SER A 74 -2.45 -13.42 -3.98
N ASP A 75 -1.89 -12.32 -3.46
CA ASP A 75 -1.42 -12.23 -2.07
C ASP A 75 -2.46 -11.55 -1.15
N PHE A 76 -3.43 -10.86 -1.74
CA PHE A 76 -4.56 -10.28 -1.01
C PHE A 76 -5.68 -11.30 -0.74
N ILE A 77 -6.51 -11.05 0.27
CA ILE A 77 -7.73 -11.82 0.62
C ILE A 77 -8.97 -11.09 0.12
#